data_AF-A0A8E2LNC7-F1
#
_entry.id   AF-A0A8E2LNC7-F1
#
_cell.length_a   1.000
_cell.length_b   1.000
_cell.length_c   1.000
_cell.angle_alpha   90.00
_cell.angle_beta   90.00
_cell.angle_gamma   90.00
#
_symmetry.space_group_name_H-M   'P 1'
#
loop_
_entity.id
_entity.type
_entity.pdbx_description
1 polymer ?
#
loop_
_entity_poly.entity_id
_entity_poly.type
_entity_poly.pdbx_seq_one_letter_code
_entity_poly.pdbx_strand_id
1 'polypeptide(L)' 'MRKKVEIEIDDDLVQEAIRRYGLADAREAVHLALRTLLAEGGSGEADEEEYDEFSDLSVLDPHRGNRGG' A
#
# COMPACT_ATOMS: atom_id res chain seq x y z
N MET A 1 5.86 -12.15 -17.15
CA MET A 1 7.00 -11.69 -17.97
C MET A 1 7.01 -10.16 -17.95
N ARG A 2 8.13 -9.49 -17.64
CA ARG A 2 8.20 -8.02 -17.67
C ARG A 2 8.60 -7.56 -19.07
N LYS A 3 7.83 -6.65 -19.67
CA LYS A 3 8.16 -5.97 -20.93
C LYS A 3 8.54 -4.51 -20.63
N LYS A 4 9.56 -3.98 -21.29
CA LYS A 4 9.86 -2.55 -21.25
C LYS A 4 8.88 -1.84 -22.17
N VAL A 5 8.25 -0.79 -21.67
CA VAL A 5 7.36 0.11 -22.42
C VAL A 5 7.87 1.52 -22.20
N GLU A 6 7.85 2.34 -23.24
CA GLU A 6 8.22 3.76 -23.17
C GLU A 6 6.94 4.58 -23.34
N ILE A 7 6.70 5.49 -22.40
CA ILE A 7 5.54 6.38 -22.34
C ILE A 7 5.99 7.76 -21.89
N GLU A 8 5.37 8.80 -22.42
CA GLU A 8 5.56 10.17 -21.96
C GLU A 8 4.55 10.48 -20.85
N ILE A 9 5.02 11.04 -19.75
CA ILE A 9 4.21 11.41 -18.58
C ILE A 9 4.68 12.79 -18.12
N ASP A 10 3.74 13.59 -17.61
CA ASP A 10 4.05 14.84 -16.93
C ASP A 10 4.91 14.58 -15.68
N ASP A 11 6.12 15.16 -15.64
CA ASP A 11 7.06 14.98 -14.54
C ASP A 11 6.51 15.55 -13.23
N ASP A 12 5.78 16.67 -13.27
CA ASP A 12 5.25 17.30 -12.07
C ASP A 12 4.25 16.37 -11.35
N LEU A 13 3.45 15.62 -12.12
CA LEU A 13 2.54 14.61 -11.57
C LEU A 13 3.29 13.43 -10.96
N VAL A 14 4.37 12.99 -11.60
CA VAL A 14 5.20 11.89 -11.10
C VAL A 14 5.90 12.31 -9.80
N GLN A 15 6.48 13.50 -9.76
CA GLN A 15 7.14 14.03 -8.56
C GLN A 15 6.16 14.21 -7.39
N GLU A 16 4.95 14.72 -7.65
CA GLU A 16 3.95 14.85 -6.61
C GLU A 16 3.45 13.48 -6.12
N ALA A 17 3.31 12.48 -7.00
CA ALA A 17 2.99 11.12 -6.57
C ALA A 17 4.10 10.51 -5.71
N ILE A 18 5.36 10.66 -6.12
CA ILE A 18 6.53 10.23 -5.35
C ILE A 18 6.52 10.87 -3.96
N ARG A 19 6.34 12.19 -3.90
CA ARG A 19 6.32 12.93 -2.63
C ARG A 19 5.14 12.56 -1.74
N ARG A 20 3.94 12.42 -2.31
CA ARG A 20 2.70 12.15 -1.57
C ARG A 20 2.66 10.74 -0.99
N TYR A 21 3.18 9.77 -1.73
CA TYR A 21 3.13 8.35 -1.35
C TYR A 21 4.47 7.82 -0.84
N GLY A 22 5.52 8.66 -0.77
CA GLY A 22 6.83 8.30 -0.23
C GLY A 22 7.58 7.26 -1.09
N LEU A 23 7.46 7.36 -2.41
CA LEU A 23 7.99 6.36 -3.35
C LEU A 23 9.45 6.64 -3.69
N ALA A 24 10.16 5.62 -4.17
CA ALA A 24 11.57 5.73 -4.52
C ALA A 24 11.78 6.30 -5.94
N ASP A 25 10.90 5.96 -6.88
CA ASP A 25 11.08 6.34 -8.29
C ASP A 25 9.75 6.44 -9.08
N ALA A 26 9.88 6.94 -10.32
CA ALA A 26 8.77 7.08 -11.26
C ALA A 26 8.13 5.73 -11.61
N ARG A 27 8.91 4.65 -11.63
CA ARG A 27 8.41 3.32 -11.96
C ARG A 27 7.48 2.82 -10.86
N GLU A 28 7.82 3.05 -9.61
CA GLU A 28 7.02 2.71 -8.45
C GLU A 28 5.73 3.55 -8.42
N ALA A 29 5.82 4.84 -8.73
CA ALA A 29 4.66 5.71 -8.89
C ALA A 29 3.68 5.19 -9.95
N VAL A 30 4.18 4.84 -11.14
CA VAL A 30 3.36 4.27 -12.21
C VAL A 30 2.78 2.91 -11.81
N HIS A 31 3.57 2.07 -11.14
CA HIS A 31 3.10 0.76 -10.70
C HIS A 31 1.98 0.87 -9.67
N LEU A 32 2.11 1.76 -8.69
CA LEU A 32 1.09 2.03 -7.69
C LEU A 32 -0.18 2.57 -8.33
N ALA A 33 -0.07 3.57 -9.22
CA ALA A 33 -1.21 4.15 -9.91
C ALA A 33 -1.99 3.11 -10.72
N LEU A 34 -1.30 2.28 -11.50
CA LEU A 34 -1.94 1.20 -12.27
C LEU A 34 -2.62 0.17 -11.37
N ARG A 35 -1.99 -0.19 -10.24
CA ARG A 35 -2.58 -1.12 -9.28
C ARG A 35 -3.87 -0.55 -8.68
N THR A 36 -3.87 0.71 -8.27
CA THR A 36 -5.05 1.38 -7.71
C THR A 36 -6.18 1.46 -8.72
N LEU A 37 -5.90 1.84 -9.97
CA LEU A 37 -6.91 1.89 -11.04
C LEU A 37 -7.54 0.51 -11.32
N LEU A 38 -6.73 -0.55 -11.31
CA LEU A 38 -7.23 -1.91 -11.49
C LEU A 38 -8.00 -2.44 -10.28
N ALA A 39 -7.61 -2.04 -9.07
CA ALA A 39 -8.33 -2.38 -7.84
C ALA A 39 -9.69 -1.69 -7.77
N GLU A 40 -9.79 -0.41 -8.14
CA GLU A 40 -11.05 0.34 -8.16
C GLU A 40 -12.01 -0.18 -9.25
N GLY A 41 -11.49 -0.58 -10.41
CA GLY A 41 -12.25 -1.21 -11.49
C GLY A 41 -12.70 -2.66 -11.19
N GLY A 42 -12.19 -3.25 -10.11
CA GLY A 42 -12.50 -4.60 -9.63
C GLY A 42 -13.36 -4.60 -8.36
N SER A 43 -14.17 -3.56 -8.15
CA SER A 43 -15.12 -3.47 -7.03
C SER A 43 -16.15 -4.60 -7.07
N GLY A 44 -15.76 -5.74 -6.52
CA GLY A 44 -16.57 -6.94 -6.40
C GLY A 44 -16.13 -7.88 -5.28
N GLU A 45 -14.87 -7.84 -4.83
CA GLU A 45 -14.44 -8.58 -3.66
C GLU A 45 -13.53 -7.69 -2.81
N ALA A 46 -14.08 -7.22 -1.70
CA ALA A 46 -13.27 -6.84 -0.57
C ALA A 46 -12.46 -8.09 -0.18
N ASP A 47 -11.14 -8.05 -0.35
CA ASP A 47 -10.26 -9.00 0.31
C ASP A 47 -10.45 -8.80 1.82
N GLU A 48 -11.35 -9.59 2.38
CA GLU A 48 -11.43 -9.91 3.78
C GLU A 48 -10.08 -10.50 4.19
N GLU A 49 -9.47 -9.86 5.20
CA GLU A 49 -8.62 -10.49 6.21
C GLU A 49 -7.20 -10.94 5.80
N GLU A 50 -6.23 -10.07 6.05
CA GLU A 50 -5.09 -10.49 6.87
C GLU A 50 -4.95 -9.52 8.04
N TYR A 51 -5.48 -9.93 9.21
CA TYR A 51 -5.11 -9.32 10.48
C TYR A 51 -3.60 -9.46 10.65
N ASP A 52 -2.86 -8.35 10.53
CA ASP A 52 -1.42 -8.32 10.78
C ASP A 52 -1.16 -8.28 12.30
N GLU A 53 -0.88 -9.43 12.88
CA GLU A 53 -0.51 -9.60 14.30
C GLU A 53 0.77 -8.83 14.68
N PHE A 54 1.49 -8.25 13.72
CA PHE A 54 2.66 -7.38 13.96
C PHE A 54 2.30 -5.90 14.13
N SER A 55 1.09 -5.47 13.78
CA SER A 55 0.61 -4.10 13.93
C SER A 55 -0.08 -3.84 15.28
N ASP A 56 -0.40 -4.88 16.04
CA ASP A 56 -1.04 -4.76 17.34
C ASP A 56 0.00 -4.54 18.46
N LEU A 57 0.27 -3.27 18.77
CA LEU A 57 1.15 -2.86 19.87
C LEU A 57 0.61 -3.28 21.26
N SER A 58 -0.61 -3.83 21.35
CA SER A 58 -1.14 -4.39 22.59
C SER A 58 -0.41 -5.66 23.05
N VAL A 59 0.41 -6.30 22.20
CA VAL A 59 1.27 -7.43 22.58
C VAL A 59 2.38 -7.01 23.55
N LEU A 60 2.78 -5.73 23.53
CA LEU A 60 3.79 -5.20 24.45
C LEU A 60 3.19 -4.67 25.77
N ASP A 61 1.87 -4.75 25.96
CA ASP A 61 1.19 -4.19 27.14
C ASP A 61 1.37 -5.12 28.37
N PRO A 62 2.16 -4.71 29.39
CA PRO A 62 2.46 -5.55 30.54
C PRO A 62 1.28 -5.71 31.51
N HIS A 63 0.14 -5.04 31.30
CA HIS A 63 -1.01 -5.08 32.21
C HIS A 63 -2.01 -6.21 31.94
N ARG A 64 -1.76 -7.08 30.93
CA ARG A 64 -2.68 -8.17 30.58
C ARG A 64 -2.73 -9.33 31.58
N GLY A 65 -1.84 -9.36 32.58
CA GLY A 65 -1.68 -10.46 33.53
C GLY A 65 -2.54 -10.44 34.80
N ASN A 66 -3.36 -9.42 35.08
CA ASN A 66 -4.02 -9.29 36.39
C ASN A 66 -5.55 -9.13 36.38
N ARG A 67 -6.26 -9.80 35.46
CA ARG A 67 -7.71 -10.01 35.64
C ARG A 67 -8.10 -11.44 35.30
N GLY A 68 -8.18 -12.27 36.34
CA GLY A 68 -8.96 -13.51 36.32
C GLY A 68 -8.41 -14.58 37.26
N GLY A 69 -9.01 -14.70 38.44
CA GLY A 69 -8.86 -15.87 39.34
C GLY A 69 -8.41 -15.51 40.75
#